data_AF-E2DYF8-F1
#
_entry.id   AF-E2DYF8-F1
#
_cell.length_a   1.000
_cell.length_b   1.000
_cell.length_c   1.000
_cell.angle_alpha   90.00
_cell.angle_beta   90.00
_cell.angle_gamma   90.00
#
_symmetry.space_group_name_H-M   'P 1'
#
loop_
_entity.id
_entity.type
_entity.pdbx_description
1 polymer ?
#
loop_
_entity_poly.entity_id
_entity_poly.type
_entity_poly.pdbx_seq_one_letter_code
_entity_poly.pdbx_strand_id
1 'polypeptide(L)' 'VKADFMKMPFSDNTFDAVYAIEATCHAPDPVGCYKEIYRVLKPGQCFAVYE' A
#
# COMPACT_ATOMS: atom_id res chain seq x y z
N VAL A 1 3.32 -11.43 -6.34
CA VAL A 1 2.16 -12.22 -5.82
C VAL A 1 0.90 -11.72 -6.50
N LYS A 2 -0.06 -12.58 -6.86
CA LYS A 2 -1.39 -12.14 -7.29
C LYS A 2 -2.26 -11.97 -6.04
N ALA A 3 -2.66 -10.75 -5.72
CA ALA A 3 -3.41 -10.43 -4.50
C ALA A 3 -4.26 -9.17 -4.70
N ASP A 4 -5.17 -8.94 -3.75
CA ASP A 4 -5.92 -7.69 -3.60
C ASP A 4 -5.05 -6.67 -2.85
N PHE A 5 -4.81 -5.50 -3.45
CA PHE A 5 -3.99 -4.46 -2.81
C PHE A 5 -4.69 -3.81 -1.60
N MET A 6 -6.01 -4.01 -1.46
CA MET A 6 -6.77 -3.62 -0.27
C MET A 6 -6.60 -4.61 0.89
N LYS A 7 -6.02 -5.80 0.62
CA LYS A 7 -5.82 -6.90 1.59
C LYS A 7 -4.55 -7.69 1.24
N MET A 8 -3.41 -7.04 1.39
CA MET A 8 -2.12 -7.62 1.02
C MET A 8 -1.74 -8.77 1.97
N PRO A 9 -1.32 -9.94 1.44
CA PRO A 9 -0.97 -11.12 2.25
C PRO A 9 0.45 -11.01 2.84
N PHE A 10 0.77 -9.85 3.43
CA PHE A 10 2.03 -9.55 4.07
C PHE A 10 1.80 -9.10 5.51
N SER A 11 2.77 -9.40 6.38
CA SER A 11 2.79 -8.88 7.76
C SER A 11 2.91 -7.36 7.79
N ASP A 12 2.63 -6.79 8.95
CA ASP A 12 2.88 -5.37 9.21
C ASP A 12 4.40 -5.10 9.14
N ASN A 13 4.79 -3.87 8.78
CA ASN A 13 6.19 -3.44 8.74
C ASN A 13 7.11 -4.37 7.92
N THR A 14 6.63 -4.84 6.77
CA THR A 14 7.36 -5.79 5.92
C THR A 14 8.31 -5.08 4.96
N PHE A 15 7.89 -3.97 4.36
CA PHE A 15 8.61 -3.34 3.26
C PHE A 15 9.36 -2.07 3.69
N ASP A 16 10.56 -1.90 3.12
CA ASP A 16 11.37 -0.69 3.28
C ASP A 16 10.92 0.45 2.35
N ALA A 17 10.12 0.16 1.33
CA ALA A 17 9.50 1.15 0.46
C ALA A 17 8.25 0.56 -0.20
N VAL A 18 7.26 1.41 -0.47
CA VAL A 18 6.07 1.06 -1.26
C VAL A 18 5.91 2.10 -2.37
N TYR A 19 5.44 1.68 -3.55
CA TYR A 19 5.07 2.60 -4.62
C TYR A 19 3.76 2.18 -5.28
N ALA A 20 3.03 3.15 -5.81
CA ALA A 20 1.85 2.93 -6.65
C ALA A 20 1.92 3.83 -7.89
N ILE A 21 1.50 3.30 -9.04
CA ILE A 21 1.47 3.97 -10.33
C ILE A 21 0.08 3.74 -10.92
N GLU A 22 -0.72 4.78 -11.02
CA GLU A 22 -2.07 4.78 -11.62
C GLU A 22 -2.97 3.65 -11.09
N ALA A 23 -2.91 3.38 -9.79
CA ALA A 23 -3.54 2.22 -9.18
C ALA A 23 -4.46 2.57 -8.02
N THR A 24 -4.09 3.53 -7.17
CA THR A 24 -4.90 3.84 -5.98
C THR A 24 -6.19 4.57 -6.36
N CYS A 25 -6.26 5.19 -7.54
CA CYS A 25 -7.49 5.77 -8.11
C CYS A 25 -8.61 4.73 -8.34
N HIS A 26 -8.27 3.45 -8.44
CA HIS A 26 -9.23 2.35 -8.57
C HIS A 26 -9.68 1.76 -7.23
N ALA A 27 -9.16 2.26 -6.10
CA ALA A 27 -9.56 1.81 -4.78
C ALA A 27 -11.00 2.23 -4.47
N PRO A 28 -11.89 1.31 -4.06
CA PRO A 28 -13.26 1.66 -3.66
C PRO A 28 -13.30 2.42 -2.32
N ASP A 29 -12.25 2.29 -1.51
CA ASP A 29 -12.03 3.04 -0.28
C ASP A 29 -10.59 3.58 -0.26
N PRO A 30 -10.37 4.86 -0.64
CA PRO A 30 -9.04 5.45 -0.64
C PRO A 30 -8.37 5.41 0.73
N VAL A 31 -9.12 5.67 1.81
CA VAL A 31 -8.57 5.67 3.18
C VAL A 31 -8.14 4.26 3.57
N GLY A 32 -8.94 3.25 3.23
CA GLY A 32 -8.60 1.85 3.40
C GLY A 32 -7.33 1.45 2.64
N CYS A 33 -7.19 1.90 1.39
CA CYS A 33 -6.00 1.66 0.58
C CYS A 33 -4.73 2.23 1.24
N TYR A 34 -4.75 3.50 1.62
CA TYR A 34 -3.58 4.12 2.26
C TYR A 34 -3.29 3.55 3.65
N LYS A 35 -4.30 3.09 4.40
CA LYS A 35 -4.09 2.35 5.66
C LYS A 35 -3.37 1.02 5.42
N GLU A 36 -3.75 0.30 4.38
CA GLU A 36 -3.13 -0.99 4.04
C GLU A 36 -1.68 -0.80 3.55
N ILE A 37 -1.42 0.24 2.77
CA ILE A 37 -0.05 0.67 2.40
C ILE A 37 0.77 1.02 3.66
N TYR A 38 0.22 1.83 4.56
CA TYR A 38 0.89 2.22 5.80
C TYR A 38 1.18 1.01 6.70
N ARG A 39 0.26 0.05 6.79
CA ARG A 39 0.41 -1.17 7.59
C ARG A 39 1.63 -1.99 7.18
N VAL A 40 1.81 -2.22 5.88
CA VAL A 40 2.91 -3.06 5.38
C VAL A 40 4.25 -2.31 5.28
N LEU A 41 4.24 -0.98 5.33
CA LEU A 41 5.43 -0.13 5.31
C LEU A 41 6.07 -0.08 6.70
N LYS A 42 7.39 -0.24 6.80
CA LYS A 42 8.10 -0.10 8.08
C LYS A 42 8.03 1.35 8.61
N PRO A 43 8.12 1.57 9.93
CA PRO A 43 8.08 2.92 10.49
C PRO A 43 9.26 3.77 9.97
N GLY A 44 8.98 4.99 9.56
CA GLY A 44 9.98 5.94 9.04
C GLY A 44 10.35 5.74 7.57
N GLN A 45 9.76 4.77 6.87
CA GLN A 45 9.95 4.57 5.44
C GLN A 45 8.97 5.38 4.60
N CYS A 46 9.24 5.46 3.30
CA CYS A 46 8.47 6.29 2.36
C CYS A 46 7.55 5.47 1.46
N PHE A 47 6.40 6.06 1.16
CA PHE A 47 5.51 5.64 0.08
C PHE A 47 5.54 6.69 -1.03
N ALA A 48 5.74 6.25 -2.27
CA ALA A 48 5.71 7.11 -3.45
C ALA A 48 4.48 6.80 -4.31
N VAL A 49 3.82 7.84 -4.82
CA VAL A 49 2.61 7.67 -5.62
C VAL A 49 2.64 8.54 -6.85
N TYR A 50 2.24 7.97 -7.97
CA TYR A 50 1.89 8.66 -9.21
C TYR A 50 0.51 8.15 -9.63
N GLU A 51 -0.40 9.05 -9.96
CA GLU A 51 -1.77 8.74 -10.40
C GLU A 51 -2.10 9.50 -11.67
#